data_AF-A0A2V6WGA4-F1
#
_entry.id   AF-A0A2V6WGA4-F1
#
_cell.length_a   1.000
_cell.length_b   1.000
_cell.length_c   1.000
_cell.angle_alpha   90.00
_cell.angle_beta   90.00
_cell.angle_gamma   90.00
#
_symmetry.space_group_name_H-M   'P 1'
#
loop_
_entity.id
_entity.type
_entity.pdbx_description
1 polymer ?
#
loop_
_entity_poly.entity_id
_entity_poly.type
_entity_poly.pdbx_seq_one_letter_code
_entity_poly.pdbx_strand_id
1 'polypeptide(L)'
;MAGDLCRQNEQLVREVAGLSDRISVEVLNPAIDRERAAAYGVDLVPAIAVEGARDYGIRFFGVPLGYEFTNLVDSIIVASTGEPALEEETKTALGGLARPVHIQVFSTPT
;
A
#
# COMPACT_ATOMS: atom_id res chain seq x y z
N MET A 1 5.20 0.95 -21.68
CA MET A 1 5.27 -0.06 -20.62
C MET A 1 5.08 0.53 -19.22
N ALA A 2 6.02 1.29 -18.64
CA ALA A 2 5.81 1.87 -17.30
C ALA A 2 4.57 2.79 -17.22
N GLY A 3 4.38 3.64 -18.23
CA GLY A 3 3.21 4.53 -18.28
C GLY A 3 1.86 3.80 -18.39
N ASP A 4 1.80 2.64 -19.04
CA ASP A 4 0.56 1.86 -19.18
C ASP A 4 0.18 1.22 -17.84
N LEU A 5 1.17 0.64 -17.15
CA LEU A 5 0.99 0.07 -15.82
C LEU A 5 0.64 1.15 -14.79
N CYS A 6 1.22 2.35 -14.88
CA CYS A 6 0.83 3.47 -14.01
C CYS A 6 -0.63 3.88 -14.22
N ARG A 7 -1.10 3.95 -15.47
CA ARG A 7 -2.52 4.26 -15.75
C ARG A 7 -3.45 3.16 -15.25
N GLN A 8 -3.10 1.88 -15.42
CA GLN A 8 -3.88 0.76 -14.89
C GLN A 8 -3.94 0.80 -13.36
N ASN A 9 -2.81 1.09 -12.71
CA ASN A 9 -2.74 1.17 -11.25
C ASN A 9 -3.60 2.32 -10.72
N GLU A 10 -3.51 3.50 -11.34
CA GLU A 10 -4.34 4.66 -11.01
C GLU A 10 -5.84 4.35 -11.20
N GLN A 11 -6.20 3.74 -12.33
CA GLN A 11 -7.58 3.35 -12.60
C GLN A 11 -8.11 2.40 -11.52
N LEU A 12 -7.34 1.35 -11.18
CA LEU A 12 -7.69 0.36 -10.17
C LEU A 12 -8.01 1.04 -8.82
N VAL A 13 -7.11 1.88 -8.31
CA VAL A 13 -7.32 2.52 -6.99
C VAL A 13 -8.49 3.51 -7.01
N ARG A 14 -8.71 4.22 -8.12
CA ARG A 14 -9.86 5.13 -8.27
C ARG A 14 -11.18 4.36 -8.30
N GLU A 15 -11.24 3.23 -8.99
CA GLU A 15 -12.42 2.36 -9.01
C GLU A 15 -12.73 1.82 -7.60
N VAL A 16 -11.71 1.35 -6.87
CA VAL A 16 -11.87 0.92 -5.46
C VAL A 16 -12.38 2.05 -4.58
N ALA A 17 -11.81 3.25 -4.69
CA ALA A 17 -12.25 4.41 -3.92
C ALA A 17 -13.69 4.83 -4.25
N GLY A 18 -14.12 4.67 -5.50
CA GLY A 18 -15.50 4.91 -5.93
C GLY A 18 -16.55 3.99 -5.29
N LEU A 19 -16.14 2.91 -4.63
CA LEU A 19 -17.05 1.98 -3.94
C LEU A 19 -17.38 2.42 -2.50
N SER A 20 -16.68 3.40 -1.92
CA SER A 20 -16.94 3.83 -0.55
C SER A 20 -16.45 5.25 -0.26
N ASP A 21 -17.31 6.06 0.36
CA ASP A 21 -16.95 7.42 0.84
C ASP A 21 -15.88 7.43 1.94
N ARG A 22 -15.50 6.26 2.47
CA ARG A 22 -14.44 6.12 3.48
C ARG A 22 -13.03 6.02 2.86
N ILE A 23 -12.93 5.88 1.54
CA ILE A 23 -11.67 5.70 0.84
C ILE A 23 -11.43 6.95 -0.01
N SER A 24 -10.25 7.54 0.11
CA SER A 24 -9.81 8.64 -0.75
C SER A 24 -8.51 8.25 -1.44
N VAL A 25 -8.26 8.81 -2.62
CA VAL A 25 -7.06 8.55 -3.41
C VAL A 25 -6.44 9.86 -3.82
N GLU A 26 -5.17 10.02 -3.47
CA GLU A 26 -4.29 11.03 -4.04
C GLU A 26 -3.32 10.36 -5.02
N VAL A 27 -3.09 11.00 -6.16
CA VAL A 27 -2.15 10.53 -7.17
C VAL A 27 -0.98 11.49 -7.22
N LEU A 28 0.22 10.97 -6.93
CA LEU A 28 1.48 11.71 -7.03
C LEU A 28 2.21 11.30 -8.32
N ASN A 29 2.81 12.28 -8.99
CA ASN A 29 3.72 12.02 -10.10
C ASN A 29 5.16 12.22 -9.60
N PRO A 30 5.98 11.17 -9.41
CA PRO A 30 7.33 11.32 -8.86
C PRO A 30 8.27 12.24 -9.65
N ALA A 31 7.98 12.52 -10.92
CA ALA A 31 8.74 13.49 -11.72
C ALA A 31 8.42 14.95 -11.34
N ILE A 32 7.23 15.20 -10.78
CA ILE A 32 6.73 16.52 -10.39
C ILE A 32 6.74 16.66 -8.85
N ASP A 33 6.17 15.69 -8.14
CA ASP A 33 5.95 15.63 -6.70
C ASP A 33 7.09 14.93 -5.94
N ARG A 34 8.34 15.14 -6.38
CA ARG A 34 9.49 14.33 -5.95
C ARG A 34 9.62 14.20 -4.42
N GLU A 35 9.55 15.31 -3.69
CA GLU A 35 9.72 15.31 -2.23
C GLU A 35 8.58 14.57 -1.53
N ARG A 36 7.36 14.74 -2.01
CA ARG A 36 6.18 14.08 -1.47
C ARG A 36 6.22 12.58 -1.72
N ALA A 37 6.57 12.17 -2.94
CA ALA A 37 6.73 10.75 -3.28
C ALA A 37 7.89 10.11 -2.49
N ALA A 38 9.00 10.83 -2.31
CA ALA A 38 10.15 10.36 -1.54
C ALA A 38 9.83 10.15 -0.04
N ALA A 39 8.94 10.96 0.53
CA ALA A 39 8.50 10.80 1.92
C ALA A 39 7.81 9.45 2.18
N TYR A 40 7.18 8.85 1.16
CA TYR A 40 6.59 7.51 1.26
C TYR A 40 7.58 6.36 1.03
N GLY A 41 8.85 6.67 0.71
CA GLY A 41 9.86 5.68 0.36
C GLY A 41 9.64 5.05 -1.01
N VAL A 42 8.98 5.75 -1.93
CA VAL A 42 8.70 5.27 -3.28
C VAL A 42 9.85 5.65 -4.22
N ASP A 43 10.61 4.66 -4.65
CA ASP A 43 11.71 4.76 -5.61
C ASP A 43 11.41 4.05 -6.95
N LEU A 44 10.37 3.21 -6.99
CA LEU A 44 9.89 2.47 -8.15
C LEU A 44 8.43 2.78 -8.45
N VAL A 45 8.05 2.75 -9.73
CA VAL A 45 6.67 2.97 -10.19
C VAL A 45 6.19 1.83 -11.10
N PRO A 46 4.87 1.53 -11.11
CA PRO A 46 3.84 2.13 -10.25
C PRO A 46 3.94 1.67 -8.80
N ALA A 47 3.44 2.48 -7.87
CA ALA A 47 3.35 2.13 -6.47
C ALA A 47 2.02 2.61 -5.85
N ILE A 48 1.54 1.88 -4.84
CA ILE A 48 0.41 2.27 -3.99
C ILE A 48 0.92 2.30 -2.55
N ALA A 49 0.77 3.45 -1.89
CA ALA A 49 0.88 3.54 -0.43
C ALA A 49 -0.53 3.39 0.17
N VAL A 50 -0.67 2.52 1.16
CA VAL A 50 -1.92 2.37 1.91
C VAL A 50 -1.72 2.93 3.31
N GLU A 51 -2.48 3.98 3.63
CA GLU A 51 -2.45 4.67 4.93
C GLU A 51 -3.84 4.70 5.56
N GLY A 52 -3.89 4.88 6.88
CA GLY A 52 -5.12 5.04 7.65
C GLY A 52 -5.05 6.30 8.50
N ALA A 53 -5.31 6.19 9.81
CA ALA A 53 -5.10 7.30 10.75
C ALA A 53 -3.64 7.83 10.77
N ARG A 54 -2.70 7.01 10.27
CA ARG A 54 -1.32 7.35 9.96
C ARG A 54 -0.83 6.45 8.83
N ASP A 55 0.36 6.76 8.32
CA ASP A 55 1.09 5.87 7.45
C ASP A 55 1.70 4.69 8.25
N TYR A 56 1.31 3.46 7.90
CA TYR A 56 1.78 2.24 8.56
C TYR A 56 2.95 1.55 7.83
N GLY A 57 3.45 2.13 6.73
CA GLY A 57 4.54 1.52 5.98
C GLY A 57 4.11 0.45 4.95
N ILE A 58 2.82 0.36 4.61
CA ILE A 58 2.29 -0.60 3.62
C ILE A 58 2.46 -0.04 2.21
N ARG A 59 3.16 -0.79 1.34
CA ARG A 59 3.41 -0.41 -0.06
C ARG A 59 3.24 -1.60 -0.99
N PHE A 60 2.61 -1.34 -2.12
CA PHE A 60 2.56 -2.26 -3.26
C PHE A 60 3.37 -1.64 -4.39
N PHE A 61 4.35 -2.37 -4.90
CA PHE A 61 5.13 -1.98 -6.07
C PHE A 61 4.72 -2.84 -7.26
N GLY A 62 4.22 -2.22 -8.33
CA GLY A 62 3.50 -2.88 -9.41
C GLY A 62 1.99 -2.71 -9.31
N VAL A 63 1.25 -3.38 -10.20
CA VAL A 63 -0.22 -3.38 -10.19
C VAL A 63 -0.70 -4.64 -9.46
N PRO A 64 -1.43 -4.54 -8.34
CA PRO A 64 -1.88 -5.70 -7.57
C PRO A 64 -3.09 -6.37 -8.25
N LEU A 65 -2.80 -7.17 -9.27
CA LEU A 65 -3.79 -7.94 -10.03
C LEU A 65 -3.87 -9.39 -9.54
N GLY A 66 -4.95 -10.08 -9.90
CA GLY A 66 -5.13 -11.49 -9.55
C GLY A 66 -5.28 -11.68 -8.03
N TYR A 67 -4.56 -12.65 -7.47
CA TYR A 67 -4.60 -12.94 -6.03
C TYR A 67 -4.08 -11.78 -5.17
N GLU A 68 -3.23 -10.92 -5.72
CA GLU A 68 -2.70 -9.74 -5.01
C GLU A 68 -3.74 -8.63 -4.84
N PHE A 69 -4.84 -8.64 -5.61
CA PHE A 69 -5.91 -7.66 -5.42
C PHE A 69 -6.57 -7.82 -4.04
N THR A 70 -6.74 -9.05 -3.57
CA THR A 70 -7.25 -9.32 -2.22
C THR A 70 -6.33 -8.75 -1.14
N ASN A 71 -5.01 -8.86 -1.32
CA ASN A 71 -4.04 -8.29 -0.39
C ASN A 71 -4.14 -6.76 -0.30
N LEU A 72 -4.44 -6.07 -1.41
CA LEU A 72 -4.73 -4.62 -1.39
C LEU A 72 -5.98 -4.33 -0.55
N VAL A 73 -7.08 -5.07 -0.76
CA VAL A 73 -8.34 -4.88 -0.02
C VAL A 73 -8.13 -5.13 1.48
N ASP A 74 -7.48 -6.23 1.85
CA ASP A 74 -7.19 -6.56 3.25
C ASP A 74 -6.30 -5.49 3.90
N SER A 75 -5.33 -4.96 3.16
CA SER A 75 -4.47 -3.85 3.62
C SER A 75 -5.27 -2.57 3.87
N ILE A 76 -6.24 -2.24 3.01
CA ILE A 76 -7.13 -1.09 3.21
C ILE A 76 -7.97 -1.29 4.47
N ILE A 77 -8.51 -2.49 4.69
CA ILE A 77 -9.31 -2.81 5.88
C ILE A 77 -8.47 -2.66 7.14
N VAL A 78 -7.28 -3.28 7.19
CA VAL A 78 -6.39 -3.21 8.35
C VAL A 78 -5.91 -1.79 8.61
N ALA A 79 -5.55 -1.01 7.58
CA ALA A 79 -5.16 0.38 7.75
C ALA A 79 -6.33 1.24 8.25
N SER A 80 -7.55 0.96 7.80
CA SER A 80 -8.77 1.66 8.23
C SER A 80 -9.12 1.38 9.69
N THR A 81 -9.00 0.12 10.15
CA THR A 81 -9.35 -0.27 11.52
C THR A 81 -8.21 -0.05 12.51
N GLY A 82 -6.95 -0.10 12.05
CA GLY A 82 -5.77 -0.14 12.91
C GLY A 82 -5.58 -1.47 13.66
N GLU A 83 -6.39 -2.49 13.33
CA GLU A 83 -6.45 -3.78 14.02
C GLU A 83 -5.97 -4.91 13.09
N PRO A 84 -4.69 -5.31 13.17
CA PRO A 84 -4.18 -6.44 12.40
C PRO A 84 -4.71 -7.77 12.97
N ALA A 85 -5.01 -8.72 12.10
CA ALA A 85 -5.44 -10.07 12.45
C ALA A 85 -4.24 -10.92 12.95
N LEU A 86 -3.66 -10.54 14.08
CA LEU A 86 -2.55 -11.21 14.74
C LEU A 86 -2.94 -11.64 16.14
N GLU A 87 -2.44 -12.80 16.57
CA GLU A 87 -2.60 -13.25 17.96
C GLU A 87 -1.88 -12.31 18.93
N GLU A 88 -2.38 -12.20 20.16
CA GLU A 88 -1.82 -11.31 21.18
C GLU A 88 -0.36 -11.65 21.54
N GLU A 89 0.02 -12.93 21.49
CA GLU A 89 1.40 -13.36 21.65
C GLU A 89 2.30 -12.79 20.54
N THR A 90 1.81 -12.81 19.29
CA THR A 90 2.52 -12.24 18.14
C THR A 90 2.65 -10.72 18.28
N LYS A 91 1.57 -10.01 18.65
CA LYS A 91 1.62 -8.56 18.89
C LYS A 91 2.62 -8.20 19.98
N THR A 92 2.64 -8.98 21.07
CA THR A 92 3.59 -8.79 22.18
C THR A 92 5.03 -8.99 21.73
N ALA A 93 5.31 -10.06 20.97
CA ALA A 93 6.64 -10.32 20.44
C ALA A 93 7.11 -9.21 19.47
N LEU A 94 6.22 -8.74 18.58
CA LEU A 94 6.51 -7.65 17.65
C LEU A 94 6.72 -6.30 18.36
N GLY A 95 6.06 -6.07 19.50
CA GLY A 95 6.29 -4.89 20.34
C GLY A 95 7.71 -4.83 20.94
N GLY A 96 8.43 -5.96 21.00
CA GLY A 96 9.81 -6.04 21.46
C GLY A 96 10.88 -5.73 20.40
N LEU A 97 10.49 -5.39 19.16
CA LEU A 97 11.45 -5.08 18.09
C LEU A 97 12.29 -3.84 18.44
N ALA A 98 13.61 -4.04 18.61
CA ALA A 98 14.53 -3.00 19.03
C ALA A 98 14.91 -1.98 17.93
N ARG A 99 14.54 -2.25 16.67
CA ARG A 99 14.87 -1.42 15.52
C ARG A 99 13.79 -1.53 14.44
N PRO A 100 13.67 -0.52 13.56
CA PRO A 100 12.80 -0.61 12.39
C PRO A 100 13.13 -1.85 11.54
N VAL A 101 12.09 -2.55 11.09
CA VAL A 101 12.21 -3.73 10.21
C VAL A 101 11.54 -3.40 8.88
N HIS A 102 12.28 -3.59 7.79
CA HIS A 102 11.74 -3.49 6.43
C HIS A 102 11.51 -4.89 5.90
N ILE A 103 10.26 -5.21 5.53
CA ILE A 103 9.85 -6.50 4.99
C ILE A 103 9.54 -6.30 3.51
N GLN A 104 10.17 -7.11 2.66
CA GLN A 104 9.89 -7.14 1.23
C GLN A 104 9.35 -8.53 0.86
N VAL A 105 8.13 -8.55 0.33
CA VAL A 105 7.49 -9.76 -0.18
C VAL A 105 7.46 -9.66 -1.69
N PHE A 106 8.15 -10.59 -2.37
CA PHE A 106 8.18 -10.65 -3.83
C PHE A 106 7.18 -11.70 -4.30
N SER A 107 6.25 -11.29 -5.16
CA SER A 107 5.29 -12.18 -5.80
C SER A 107 5.14 -11.87 -7.28
N THR A 108 4.52 -12.80 -8.01
CA THR A 108 4.10 -12.60 -9.41
C THR A 108 2.57 -12.66 -9.48
N PRO A 109 1.93 -11.93 -10.41
CA PRO A 109 0.47 -11.94 -10.54
C PRO A 109 -0.13 -13.33 -10.82
N THR A 110 0.68 -14.29 -11.28
CA THR A 110 0.54 -15.75 -11.26
C THR A 110 1.87 -16.37 -11.68
#